data_AF-A0A3B9IZD1-F1
#
_entry.id   AF-A0A3B9IZD1-F1
#
_cell.length_a   1.000
_cell.length_b   1.000
_cell.length_c   1.000
_cell.angle_alpha   90.00
_cell.angle_beta   90.00
_cell.angle_gamma   90.00
#
_symmetry.space_group_name_H-M   'P 1'
#
loop_
_entity.id
_entity.type
_entity.pdbx_description
1 polymer ?
#
loop_
_entity_poly.entity_id
_entity_poly.type
_entity_poly.pdbx_seq_one_letter_code
_entity_poly.pdbx_strand_id
1 'polypeptide(L)'
;EEITTVTTVAPINNTVFGDANEDGKVSISDSVSILQYLANGSKFPLTSQGQLNGDVDEAEGITGKDAAVIQMVDAGIYTVEQLPLRNIFTDPIN
;
A
#
# COMPACT_ATOMS: atom_id res chain seq x y z
N GLU A 1 -15.63 -42.39 -9.55
CA GLU A 1 -15.61 -40.98 -10.00
C GLU A 1 -15.59 -40.11 -8.76
N GLU A 2 -14.57 -39.28 -8.60
CA GLU A 2 -14.42 -38.36 -7.47
C GLU A 2 -14.72 -36.95 -7.96
N ILE A 3 -15.68 -36.29 -7.31
CA ILE A 3 -16.20 -34.99 -7.72
C ILE A 3 -15.31 -33.92 -7.11
N THR A 4 -14.32 -33.43 -7.87
CA THR A 4 -13.47 -32.32 -7.45
C THR A 4 -14.29 -31.03 -7.42
N THR A 5 -14.63 -30.58 -6.22
CA THR A 5 -15.29 -29.30 -5.99
C THR A 5 -14.24 -28.20 -6.09
N VAL A 6 -14.20 -27.48 -7.22
CA VAL A 6 -13.32 -26.33 -7.40
C VAL A 6 -14.01 -25.12 -6.79
N THR A 7 -13.77 -24.87 -5.51
CA THR A 7 -14.20 -23.62 -4.87
C THR A 7 -13.16 -22.56 -5.21
N THR A 8 -13.43 -21.78 -6.26
CA THR A 8 -12.74 -20.52 -6.53
C THR A 8 -13.11 -19.52 -5.43
N VAL A 9 -12.38 -19.54 -4.32
CA VAL A 9 -12.37 -18.42 -3.39
C VAL A 9 -11.66 -17.27 -4.10
N ALA A 10 -12.40 -16.22 -4.47
CA ALA A 10 -11.80 -14.95 -4.81
C ALA A 10 -10.89 -14.56 -3.63
N PRO A 11 -9.64 -14.13 -3.86
CA PRO A 11 -8.82 -13.67 -2.75
C PRO A 11 -9.57 -12.47 -2.16
N ILE A 12 -9.95 -12.60 -0.90
CA ILE A 12 -10.25 -11.44 -0.07
C ILE A 12 -8.93 -10.67 0.03
N ASN A 13 -8.69 -9.78 -0.93
CA ASN A 13 -7.56 -8.87 -0.95
C ASN A 13 -7.77 -7.92 0.24
N ASN A 14 -7.42 -8.35 1.45
CA ASN A 14 -7.40 -7.52 2.64
C ASN A 14 -6.20 -6.59 2.51
N THR A 15 -6.32 -5.64 1.60
CA THR A 15 -5.30 -4.64 1.28
C THR A 15 -5.06 -3.84 2.55
N VAL A 16 -3.84 -3.91 3.06
CA VAL A 16 -3.41 -3.14 4.23
C VAL A 16 -2.68 -1.93 3.67
N PHE A 17 -3.42 -0.84 3.50
CA PHE A 17 -2.84 0.39 2.99
C PHE A 17 -1.70 0.85 3.89
N GLY A 18 -0.54 1.12 3.28
CA GLY A 18 0.70 1.51 3.92
C GLY A 18 1.68 0.37 4.21
N ASP A 19 1.28 -0.90 4.12
CA ASP A 19 2.14 -2.08 4.34
C ASP A 19 2.73 -2.57 3.01
N ALA A 20 3.59 -1.74 2.41
CA ALA A 20 4.17 -1.99 1.11
C ALA A 20 5.13 -3.19 1.11
N ASN A 21 5.73 -3.51 2.26
CA ASN A 21 6.67 -4.63 2.40
C ASN A 21 6.00 -5.95 2.86
N GLU A 22 4.69 -5.93 3.14
CA GLU A 22 3.87 -7.07 3.56
C GLU A 22 4.33 -7.71 4.90
N ASP A 23 4.86 -6.91 5.83
CA ASP A 23 5.29 -7.35 7.15
C ASP A 23 4.19 -7.28 8.23
N GLY A 24 3.01 -6.75 7.85
CA GLY A 24 1.84 -6.61 8.70
C GLY A 24 1.86 -5.35 9.57
N LYS A 25 2.78 -4.42 9.34
CA LYS A 25 2.88 -3.13 10.03
C LYS A 25 3.06 -2.02 9.01
N VAL A 26 2.54 -0.85 9.33
CA VAL A 26 2.79 0.37 8.54
C VAL A 26 3.86 1.17 9.24
N SER A 27 5.02 1.32 8.59
CA SER A 27 6.20 1.95 9.17
C SER A 27 7.09 2.65 8.13
N ILE A 28 8.16 3.29 8.59
CA ILE A 28 9.20 3.82 7.71
C ILE A 28 9.79 2.77 6.75
N SER A 29 9.77 1.49 7.09
CA SER A 29 10.30 0.40 6.25
C SER A 29 9.53 0.26 4.94
N ASP A 30 8.22 0.51 4.96
CA ASP A 30 7.36 0.49 3.79
C ASP A 30 7.67 1.65 2.85
N SER A 31 7.85 2.84 3.43
CA SER A 31 8.30 4.02 2.69
C SER A 31 9.64 3.78 2.00
N VAL A 32 10.59 3.16 2.71
CA VAL A 32 11.90 2.80 2.16
C VAL A 32 11.76 1.78 1.04
N SER A 33 10.88 0.79 1.17
CA SER A 33 10.62 -0.23 0.15
C SER A 33 10.06 0.38 -1.13
N ILE A 34 9.11 1.32 -1.00
CA ILE A 34 8.60 2.10 -2.13
C ILE A 34 9.72 2.89 -2.81
N LEU A 35 10.53 3.65 -2.05
CA LEU A 35 11.62 4.45 -2.61
C LEU A 35 12.68 3.59 -3.30
N GLN A 36 12.99 2.41 -2.75
CA GLN A 36 13.91 1.45 -3.37
C GLN A 36 13.36 0.89 -4.68
N TYR A 37 12.07 0.58 -4.72
CA TYR A 37 11.39 0.14 -5.94
C TYR A 37 11.39 1.23 -7.02
N LEU A 38 11.13 2.48 -6.66
CA LEU A 38 11.20 3.61 -7.58
C LEU A 38 12.62 3.87 -8.10
N ALA A 39 13.63 3.69 -7.24
CA ALA A 39 15.03 3.90 -7.62
C ALA A 39 15.57 2.76 -8.51
N ASN A 40 15.21 1.50 -8.22
CA ASN A 40 15.63 0.33 -8.98
C ASN A 40 14.71 -0.89 -8.72
N GLY A 41 13.51 -0.88 -9.30
CA GLY A 41 12.53 -1.95 -9.13
C GLY A 41 12.99 -3.31 -9.64
N SER A 42 13.95 -3.37 -10.56
CA SER A 42 14.57 -4.63 -10.98
C SER A 42 15.41 -5.30 -9.88
N LYS A 43 16.01 -4.51 -8.98
CA LYS A 43 16.78 -5.02 -7.83
C LYS A 43 15.92 -5.14 -6.57
N PHE A 44 14.94 -4.26 -6.42
CA PHE A 44 14.05 -4.18 -5.27
C PHE A 44 12.60 -4.24 -5.73
N PRO A 45 12.13 -5.39 -6.24
CA PRO A 45 10.76 -5.51 -6.71
C PRO A 45 9.77 -5.48 -5.55
N LEU A 46 8.68 -4.75 -5.71
CA LEU A 46 7.48 -4.94 -4.90
C LEU A 46 6.62 -6.04 -5.54
N THR A 47 5.99 -6.86 -4.72
CA THR A 47 5.00 -7.82 -5.22
C THR A 47 3.76 -7.07 -5.71
N SER A 48 2.85 -7.76 -6.41
CA SER A 48 1.57 -7.16 -6.77
C SER A 48 0.75 -6.71 -5.56
N GLN A 49 0.83 -7.43 -4.43
CA GLN A 49 0.15 -7.04 -3.20
C GLN A 49 0.84 -5.85 -2.53
N GLY A 50 2.17 -5.86 -2.44
CA GLY A 50 2.95 -4.71 -1.94
C GLY A 50 2.73 -3.43 -2.76
N GLN A 51 2.50 -3.54 -4.07
CA GLN A 51 2.10 -2.39 -4.90
C GLN A 51 0.68 -1.90 -4.60
N LEU A 52 -0.27 -2.80 -4.32
CA LEU A 52 -1.63 -2.41 -3.91
C LEU A 52 -1.65 -1.81 -2.50
N ASN A 53 -0.89 -2.39 -1.57
CA ASN A 53 -0.76 -1.89 -0.21
C ASN A 53 -0.04 -0.54 -0.17
N GLY A 54 1.01 -0.40 -0.98
CA GLY A 54 1.83 0.82 -1.02
C GLY A 54 1.18 1.96 -1.79
N ASP A 55 0.16 1.73 -2.60
CA ASP A 55 -0.59 2.78 -3.32
C ASP A 55 -1.64 3.37 -2.36
N VAL A 56 -1.20 4.32 -1.53
CA VAL A 56 -1.97 4.86 -0.41
C VAL A 56 -2.75 6.12 -0.76
N ASP A 57 -2.55 6.65 -1.98
CA ASP A 57 -3.34 7.73 -2.55
C ASP A 57 -4.30 7.27 -3.67
N GLU A 58 -4.12 6.04 -4.21
CA GLU A 58 -4.88 5.46 -5.33
C GLU A 58 -4.96 6.40 -6.56
N ALA A 59 -3.95 7.25 -6.75
CA ALA A 59 -3.97 8.28 -7.79
C ALA A 59 -3.29 7.80 -9.09
N GLU A 60 -2.00 7.45 -9.01
CA GLU A 60 -1.17 7.16 -10.19
C GLU A 60 -0.37 5.84 -10.06
N GLY A 61 -0.77 4.97 -9.12
CA GLY A 61 0.01 3.79 -8.72
C GLY A 61 1.14 4.16 -7.76
N ILE A 62 2.13 3.28 -7.57
CA ILE A 62 3.23 3.53 -6.64
C ILE A 62 4.08 4.73 -7.07
N THR A 63 4.12 5.76 -6.24
CA THR A 63 4.90 6.98 -6.41
C THR A 63 5.66 7.38 -5.14
N GLY A 64 6.47 8.43 -5.23
CA GLY A 64 7.13 9.00 -4.07
C GLY A 64 6.17 9.69 -3.09
N LYS A 65 4.94 10.04 -3.52
CA LYS A 65 3.93 10.61 -2.63
C LYS A 65 3.43 9.58 -1.64
N ASP A 66 3.28 8.34 -2.08
CA ASP A 66 2.89 7.24 -1.21
C ASP A 66 3.88 7.01 -0.07
N ALA A 67 5.18 7.02 -0.39
CA ALA A 67 6.23 6.96 0.61
C ALA A 67 6.14 8.15 1.59
N ALA A 68 5.84 9.35 1.11
CA ALA A 68 5.67 10.51 1.99
C ALA A 68 4.42 10.37 2.89
N VAL A 69 3.32 9.81 2.38
CA VAL A 69 2.11 9.54 3.16
C VAL A 69 2.38 8.53 4.26
N ILE A 70 3.06 7.44 3.96
CA ILE A 70 3.43 6.43 4.95
C ILE A 70 4.35 7.02 6.03
N GLN A 71 5.30 7.89 5.68
CA GLN A 71 6.10 8.64 6.65
C GLN A 71 5.25 9.51 7.58
N MET A 72 4.19 10.13 7.06
CA MET A 72 3.25 10.91 7.86
C MET A 72 2.40 10.03 8.77
N VAL A 73 2.06 8.81 8.36
CA VAL A 73 1.38 7.81 9.21
C VAL A 73 2.30 7.33 10.33
N ASP A 74 3.55 6.99 10.02
CA ASP A 74 4.58 6.59 11.00
C ASP A 74 4.85 7.72 12.01
N ALA A 75 4.80 8.98 11.57
CA ALA A 75 4.90 10.17 12.42
C ALA A 75 3.64 10.49 13.23
N GLY A 76 2.52 9.77 13.01
CA GLY A 76 1.25 9.98 13.69
C GLY A 76 0.45 11.21 13.23
N ILE A 77 0.78 11.77 12.06
CA ILE A 77 0.03 12.87 11.44
C ILE A 77 -1.29 12.35 10.84
N TYR A 78 -1.23 11.16 10.23
CA TYR A 78 -2.39 10.41 9.75
C TYR A 78 -2.44 9.04 10.42
N THR A 79 -3.58 8.39 10.38
CA THR A 79 -3.72 7.00 10.84
C THR A 79 -3.96 6.06 9.66
N VAL A 80 -3.62 4.77 9.83
CA VAL A 80 -3.81 3.75 8.80
C VAL A 80 -5.28 3.61 8.37
N GLU A 81 -6.21 3.91 9.27
CA GLU A 81 -7.65 3.89 9.00
C GLU A 81 -8.11 5.04 8.10
N GLN A 82 -7.29 6.08 7.94
CA GLN A 82 -7.57 7.20 7.03
C GLN A 82 -7.07 6.93 5.61
N LEU A 83 -6.26 5.88 5.42
CA LEU A 83 -5.83 5.47 4.09
C LEU A 83 -6.94 4.66 3.40
N PRO A 84 -7.07 4.77 2.06
CA PRO A 84 -6.29 5.62 1.18
C PRO A 84 -6.76 7.08 1.21
N LEU A 85 -5.82 8.02 1.08
CA LEU A 85 -6.07 9.47 1.15
C LEU A 85 -6.59 10.03 -0.19
N ARG A 86 -7.65 9.42 -0.72
CA ARG A 86 -8.21 9.68 -2.07
C ARG A 86 -8.62 11.13 -2.31
N ASN A 87 -8.90 11.91 -1.24
CA ASN A 87 -9.62 13.19 -1.35
C ASN A 87 -9.07 14.34 -0.48
N ILE A 88 -7.99 14.17 0.29
CA ILE A 88 -7.54 15.22 1.24
C ILE A 88 -6.89 16.43 0.58
N PHE A 89 -6.59 16.38 -0.72
CA PHE A 89 -6.07 17.52 -1.47
C PHE A 89 -7.16 18.40 -2.09
N THR A 90 -8.43 17.96 -2.09
CA THR A 90 -9.56 18.73 -2.66
C THR A 90 -10.52 19.31 -1.63
N ASP A 91 -10.51 18.82 -0.39
CA ASP A 91 -11.37 19.35 0.66
C ASP A 91 -10.59 20.37 1.52
N PRO A 92 -10.99 21.66 1.53
CA PRO A 92 -10.45 22.61 2.47
C PRO A 92 -10.90 22.17 3.87
N ILE A 93 -9.94 21.69 4.66
CA ILE A 93 -9.94 21.47 6.12
C ILE A 93 -11.29 21.77 6.78
N ASN A 94 -11.94 20.73 7.31
CA ASN A 94 -12.99 20.87 8.32
C ASN A 94 -12.35 20.84 9.72
#